data_AF-A0A8H8Z8T4-F1
#
_entry.id   AF-A0A8H8Z8T4-F1
#
_cell.length_a   1.000
_cell.length_b   1.000
_cell.length_c   1.000
_cell.angle_alpha   90.00
_cell.angle_beta   90.00
_cell.angle_gamma   90.00
#
_symmetry.space_group_name_H-M   'P 1'
#
loop_
_entity.id
_entity.type
_entity.pdbx_description
1 polymer ?
#
loop_
_entity_poly.entity_id
_entity_poly.type
_entity_poly.pdbx_seq_one_letter_code
_entity_poly.pdbx_strand_id
1 'polypeptide(L)' 'MTNLFVRSGISFVDRSEVLTHIGNEMLAKGVVHDTWPQALIAR' A
#
# COMPACT_ATOMS: atom_id res chain seq x y z
N MET A 1 4.32 -7.74 28.79
CA MET A 1 4.87 -7.40 27.46
C MET A 1 4.30 -6.05 27.07
N THR A 2 5.14 -5.04 26.89
CA THR A 2 4.70 -3.70 26.45
C THR A 2 4.88 -3.64 24.93
N ASN A 3 3.79 -3.47 24.19
CA ASN A 3 3.87 -3.29 22.74
C ASN A 3 4.19 -1.82 22.45
N LEU A 4 5.34 -1.57 21.85
CA LEU A 4 5.73 -0.23 21.39
C LEU A 4 5.09 0.01 20.02
N PHE A 5 4.08 0.88 19.97
CA PHE A 5 3.48 1.32 18.72
C PHE A 5 4.24 2.55 18.21
N VAL A 6 5.01 2.37 17.13
CA VAL A 6 5.75 3.45 16.46
C VAL A 6 4.99 3.85 15.19
N ARG A 7 4.85 5.17 14.94
CA ARG A 7 4.32 5.66 13.67
C ARG A 7 5.35 5.39 12.57
N SER A 8 4.92 4.83 11.44
CA SER A 8 5.76 4.58 10.27
C SER A 8 6.35 5.86 9.66
N GLY A 9 5.82 7.04 10.01
CA GLY A 9 6.20 8.31 9.41
C GLY A 9 5.64 8.52 8.01
N ILE A 10 4.83 7.57 7.51
CA ILE A 10 4.21 7.64 6.19
C ILE A 10 2.82 8.26 6.36
N SER A 11 2.55 9.32 5.59
CA SER A 11 1.25 9.97 5.50
C SER A 11 0.81 9.99 4.05
N PHE A 12 -0.46 9.67 3.82
CA PHE A 12 -1.09 9.79 2.51
C PHE A 12 -2.12 10.91 2.57
N VAL A 13 -2.15 11.74 1.54
CA VAL A 13 -3.09 12.86 1.39
C VAL A 13 -4.50 12.34 1.21
N ASP A 14 -4.67 11.23 0.47
CA ASP A 14 -5.96 10.64 0.19
C ASP A 14 -5.90 9.11 0.01
N ARG A 15 -7.10 8.54 -0.22
CA ARG A 15 -7.28 7.10 -0.46
C ARG A 15 -6.53 6.62 -1.70
N SER A 16 -6.46 7.42 -2.75
CA SER A 16 -5.84 7.02 -4.02
C SER A 16 -4.33 6.87 -3.87
N GLU A 17 -3.70 7.75 -3.09
CA GLU A 17 -2.26 7.70 -2.83
C GLU A 17 -1.88 6.44 -2.03
N VAL A 18 -2.65 6.10 -0.98
CA VAL A 18 -2.40 4.87 -0.20
C VAL A 18 -2.62 3.61 -1.04
N LEU A 19 -3.68 3.55 -1.86
CA LEU A 19 -3.94 2.39 -2.72
C LEU A 19 -2.86 2.23 -3.80
N THR A 20 -2.38 3.33 -4.37
CA THR A 20 -1.28 3.33 -5.33
C THR A 20 0.00 2.81 -4.68
N HIS A 21 0.32 3.28 -3.48
CA HIS A 21 1.49 2.82 -2.73
C HIS A 21 1.42 1.31 -2.43
N ILE A 22 0.28 0.82 -1.94
CA ILE A 22 0.07 -0.61 -1.67
C ILE A 22 0.21 -1.44 -2.94
N GLY A 23 -0.41 -1.00 -4.04
CA GLY A 23 -0.32 -1.67 -5.34
C GLY A 23 1.13 -1.85 -5.79
N ASN A 24 1.90 -0.77 -5.75
CA ASN A 24 3.31 -0.77 -6.17
C ASN A 24 4.18 -1.65 -5.27
N GLU A 25 4.02 -1.57 -3.94
CA GLU A 25 4.77 -2.39 -2.98
C GLU A 25 4.48 -3.89 -3.16
N MET A 26 3.21 -4.25 -3.37
CA MET A 26 2.82 -5.64 -3.58
C MET A 26 3.35 -6.18 -4.91
N LEU A 27 3.35 -5.36 -5.97
CA LEU A 27 3.92 -5.74 -7.25
C LEU A 27 5.45 -5.91 -7.15
N ALA A 28 6.14 -4.98 -6.48
CA ALA A 28 7.59 -5.04 -6.27
C ALA A 28 8.01 -6.28 -5.46
N LYS A 29 7.18 -6.73 -4.51
CA LYS A 29 7.38 -7.96 -3.74
C LYS A 29 7.04 -9.23 -4.52
N GLY A 30 6.50 -9.11 -5.73
CA GLY A 30 6.11 -10.25 -6.57
C GLY A 30 4.93 -11.05 -6.03
N VAL A 31 4.12 -10.47 -5.14
CA VAL A 31 2.98 -11.16 -4.50
C VAL A 31 1.66 -10.96 -5.25
N VAL A 32 1.65 -10.13 -6.30
CA VAL A 32 0.49 -9.85 -7.16
C VAL A 32 0.92 -9.77 -8.64
N HIS A 33 -0.05 -9.91 -9.54
CA HIS A 33 0.16 -9.66 -10.97
C HIS A 33 0.27 -8.16 -11.28
N ASP A 34 0.92 -7.84 -12.40
CA ASP A 34 1.12 -6.47 -12.92
C ASP A 34 -0.17 -5.68 -13.14
N THR A 35 -1.28 -6.36 -13.41
CA THR A 35 -2.62 -5.77 -13.57
C THR A 35 -3.34 -5.48 -12.24
N TRP A 36 -2.84 -6.02 -11.12
CA TRP A 36 -3.51 -5.91 -9.83
C TRP A 36 -3.51 -4.48 -9.25
N PRO A 37 -2.43 -3.68 -9.33
CA PRO A 37 -2.46 -2.29 -8.87
C PRO A 37 -3.56 -1.46 -9.54
N GLN A 38 -3.78 -1.66 -10.84
CA GLN A 38 -4.85 -0.99 -11.58
C GLN A 38 -6.23 -1.45 -11.10
N ALA A 39 -6.40 -2.75 -10.88
CA ALA A 39 -7.64 -3.33 -10.35
C ALA A 39 -7.92 -2.95 -8.89
N LEU A 40 -6.90 -2.53 -8.12
CA LEU A 40 -7.04 -2.02 -6.76
C LEU A 40 -7.56 -0.59 -6.74
N ILE A 41 -7.07 0.26 -7.65
CA ILE A 41 -7.46 1.68 -7.76
C ILE A 41 -8.90 1.83 -8.28
N ALA A 42 -9.37 0.92 -9.15
CA ALA A 42 -10.70 0.96 -9.75
C ALA A 42 -11.87 0.61 -8.80
N ARG A 43 -11.63 0.48 -7.49
CA ARG A 43 -12.62 0.04 -6.48
C ARG A 43 -12.97 1.17 -5.52
#